data_AF-A0A943RT34-F1
#
_entry.id   AF-A0A943RT34-F1
#
_cell.length_a   1.000
_cell.length_b   1.000
_cell.length_c   1.000
_cell.angle_alpha   90.00
_cell.angle_beta   90.00
_cell.angle_gamma   90.00
#
_symmetry.space_group_name_H-M   'P 1'
#
loop_
_entity.id
_entity.type
_entity.pdbx_description
1 polymer ?
#
loop_
_entity_poly.entity_id
_entity_poly.type
_entity_poly.pdbx_seq_one_letter_code
_entity_poly.pdbx_strand_id
1 'polypeptide(L)'
;MRDVTRKEFELIKDKIEKFIVMLGGNKVSVDLPYEQATLFCFQNDILKSNFKRPVFEYNGLYYRVDEICFPNKPFIVIECGTYDELLKNCMEDVDPFPCDLTDDELLAEVKYSLGMELKKENMW
;
A
#
# COMPACT_ATOMS: atom_id res chain seq x y z
N MET A 1 -5.49 21.40 3.87
CA MET A 1 -4.66 20.19 3.64
C MET A 1 -3.38 20.66 2.99
N ARG A 2 -2.21 20.26 3.51
CA ARG A 2 -0.91 20.61 2.91
C ARG A 2 -0.69 19.70 1.70
N ASP A 3 -0.23 20.26 0.59
CA ASP A 3 0.17 19.45 -0.56
C ASP A 3 1.38 18.60 -0.17
N VAL A 4 1.21 17.28 -0.16
CA VAL A 4 2.28 16.31 0.13
C VAL A 4 3.12 16.17 -1.13
N THR A 5 4.42 16.46 -1.02
CA THR A 5 5.34 16.28 -2.14
C THR A 5 5.51 14.80 -2.46
N ARG A 6 5.86 14.46 -3.71
CA ARG A 6 6.12 13.06 -4.09
C ARG A 6 7.14 12.40 -3.17
N LYS A 7 8.20 13.13 -2.77
CA LYS A 7 9.23 12.63 -1.87
C LYS A 7 8.69 12.32 -0.47
N GLU A 8 7.85 13.19 0.09
CA GLU A 8 7.19 12.94 1.39
C GLU A 8 6.28 11.71 1.29
N PHE A 9 5.52 11.56 0.19
CA PHE A 9 4.65 10.41 -0.03
C PHE A 9 5.42 9.08 -0.10
N GLU A 10 6.56 9.04 -0.81
CA GLU A 10 7.42 7.85 -0.84
C GLU A 10 7.95 7.49 0.55
N LEU A 11 8.34 8.48 1.37
CA LEU A 11 8.83 8.25 2.74
C LEU A 11 7.74 7.68 3.67
N ILE A 12 6.48 8.03 3.44
CA ILE A 12 5.36 7.48 4.20
C ILE A 12 5.13 6.01 3.80
N LYS A 13 5.20 5.68 2.51
CA LYS A 13 5.16 4.28 2.05
C LYS A 13 6.32 3.46 2.64
N ASP A 14 7.54 4.01 2.65
CA ASP A 14 8.70 3.37 3.28
C ASP A 14 8.50 3.16 4.79
N LYS A 15 7.76 4.05 5.46
CA LYS A 15 7.39 3.90 6.88
C LYS A 15 6.40 2.76 7.07
N ILE A 16 5.38 2.66 6.21
CA ILE A 16 4.40 1.57 6.23
C ILE A 16 5.07 0.22 6.01
N GLU A 17 6.01 0.12 5.08
CA GLU A 17 6.83 -1.07 4.88
C GLU A 17 7.58 -1.49 6.16
N LYS A 18 8.13 -0.52 6.91
CA LYS A 18 8.76 -0.81 8.21
C LYS A 18 7.77 -1.29 9.25
N PHE A 19 6.53 -0.78 9.24
CA PHE A 19 5.49 -1.26 10.14
C PHE A 19 5.08 -2.69 9.84
N ILE A 20 4.96 -3.06 8.56
CA ILE A 20 4.71 -4.45 8.15
C ILE A 20 5.80 -5.37 8.72
N VAL A 21 7.07 -5.00 8.57
CA VAL A 21 8.20 -5.78 9.12
C VAL A 21 8.16 -5.85 10.65
N MET A 22 7.93 -4.72 11.31
CA MET A 22 7.83 -4.65 12.78
C MET A 22 6.70 -5.54 13.33
N LEU A 23 5.61 -5.69 12.59
CA LEU A 23 4.46 -6.52 12.94
C LEU A 23 4.65 -8.01 12.61
N GLY A 24 5.83 -8.39 12.08
CA GLY A 24 6.19 -9.78 11.78
C GLY A 24 6.07 -10.16 10.31
N GLY A 25 5.82 -9.21 9.42
CA GLY A 25 5.85 -9.45 7.98
C GLY A 25 7.29 -9.68 7.47
N ASN A 26 7.48 -10.73 6.69
CA ASN A 26 8.77 -11.10 6.13
C ASN A 26 8.92 -10.48 4.74
N LYS A 27 9.97 -9.69 4.52
CA LYS A 27 10.31 -9.26 3.15
C LYS A 27 10.75 -10.48 2.35
N VAL A 28 10.06 -10.76 1.25
CA VAL A 28 10.33 -11.92 0.39
C VAL A 28 10.94 -11.49 -0.95
N SER A 29 11.86 -12.30 -1.45
CA SER A 29 12.40 -12.14 -2.81
C SER A 29 11.57 -12.98 -3.75
N VAL A 30 10.73 -12.33 -4.56
CA VAL A 30 9.88 -12.98 -5.57
C VAL A 30 10.22 -12.41 -6.94
N ASP A 31 10.56 -13.29 -7.88
CA ASP A 31 10.69 -12.92 -9.29
C ASP A 31 9.30 -12.80 -9.91
N LEU A 32 8.77 -11.58 -9.95
CA LEU A 32 7.45 -11.29 -10.51
C LEU A 32 7.50 -11.39 -12.05
N PRO A 33 6.55 -12.09 -12.70
CA PRO A 33 6.50 -12.25 -14.15
C PRO A 33 5.97 -11.01 -14.89
N TYR A 34 5.87 -9.86 -14.20
CA TYR A 34 5.34 -8.61 -14.70
C TYR A 34 6.15 -7.41 -14.17
N GLU A 35 6.06 -6.29 -14.89
CA GLU A 35 6.58 -5.01 -14.39
C GLU A 35 5.58 -4.42 -13.39
N GLN A 36 6.05 -4.13 -12.17
CA GLN A 36 5.25 -3.37 -11.21
C GLN A 36 5.06 -1.95 -11.73
N ALA A 37 3.80 -1.56 -11.91
CA ALA A 37 3.46 -0.22 -12.32
C ALA A 37 2.05 0.17 -11.88
N THR A 38 1.93 1.37 -11.34
CA THR A 38 0.64 1.98 -10.98
C THR A 38 0.22 2.92 -12.09
N LEU A 39 -1.03 2.82 -12.54
CA LEU A 39 -1.61 3.67 -13.59
C LEU A 39 -2.55 4.70 -12.96
N PHE A 40 -2.34 5.97 -13.27
CA PHE A 40 -3.21 7.06 -12.85
C PHE A 40 -3.94 7.64 -14.03
N CYS A 41 -5.25 7.86 -13.88
CA CYS A 41 -6.04 8.64 -14.82
C CYS A 41 -6.14 10.07 -14.31
N PHE A 42 -5.49 11.01 -15.00
CA PHE A 42 -5.55 12.44 -14.69
C PHE A 42 -6.10 13.20 -15.91
N GLN A 43 -7.31 13.75 -15.81
CA GLN A 43 -7.87 14.64 -16.85
C GLN A 43 -7.74 14.10 -18.30
N ASN A 44 -7.98 12.79 -18.50
CA ASN A 44 -7.83 12.04 -19.76
C ASN A 44 -6.39 11.62 -20.15
N ASP A 45 -5.38 11.96 -19.37
CA ASP A 45 -4.03 11.41 -19.50
C ASP A 45 -3.85 10.18 -18.59
N ILE A 46 -3.13 9.18 -19.09
CA ILE A 46 -2.69 8.01 -18.33
C ILE A 46 -1.24 8.24 -17.92
N LEU A 47 -0.99 8.42 -16.63
CA LEU A 47 0.35 8.49 -16.07
C LEU A 47 0.74 7.12 -15.52
N LYS A 48 1.93 6.64 -15.88
CA LYS A 48 2.49 5.37 -15.39
C LYS A 48 3.59 5.64 -14.37
N SER A 49 3.53 4.92 -13.26
CA SER A 49 4.45 5.04 -12.14
C SER A 49 5.11 3.68 -11.90
N ASN A 50 6.37 3.52 -12.31
CA ASN A 50 7.07 2.22 -12.30
C ASN A 50 7.87 1.99 -11.01
N PHE A 51 7.34 2.37 -9.84
CA PHE A 51 8.06 2.16 -8.58
C PHE A 51 8.02 0.70 -8.19
N LYS A 52 9.20 0.07 -8.14
CA LYS A 52 9.34 -1.30 -7.64
C LYS A 52 9.24 -1.28 -6.13
N ARG A 53 8.16 -1.85 -5.61
CA ARG A 53 7.92 -2.00 -4.18
C ARG A 53 8.24 -3.43 -3.73
N PRO A 54 8.80 -3.60 -2.53
CA PRO A 54 9.03 -4.92 -1.96
C PRO A 54 7.71 -5.64 -1.71
N VAL A 55 7.76 -6.98 -1.76
CA VAL A 55 6.67 -7.86 -1.37
C VAL A 55 6.95 -8.38 0.04
N PHE A 56 5.91 -8.44 0.86
CA PHE A 56 5.96 -8.99 2.20
C PHE A 56 5.07 -10.22 2.31
N GLU A 57 5.47 -11.21 3.07
CA GLU A 57 4.65 -12.36 3.45
C GLU A 57 4.29 -12.26 4.92
N TYR A 58 3.02 -12.49 5.24
CA TYR A 58 2.53 -12.58 6.61
C TYR A 58 1.34 -13.54 6.69
N ASN A 59 1.43 -14.55 7.55
CA ASN A 59 0.41 -15.57 7.76
C ASN A 59 -0.06 -16.28 6.46
N GLY A 60 0.86 -16.53 5.53
CA GLY A 60 0.58 -17.21 4.26
C GLY A 60 -0.03 -16.32 3.17
N LEU A 61 -0.24 -15.03 3.46
CA LEU A 61 -0.68 -14.02 2.49
C LEU A 61 0.47 -13.09 2.13
N TYR A 62 0.36 -12.47 0.96
CA TYR A 62 1.34 -11.58 0.38
C TYR A 62 0.79 -10.16 0.32
N TYR A 63 1.65 -9.21 0.63
CA TYR A 63 1.30 -7.80 0.78
C TYR A 63 2.27 -6.93 -0.01
N ARG A 64 1.73 -5.87 -0.62
CA ARG A 64 2.51 -4.85 -1.31
C ARG A 64 1.91 -3.48 -1.03
N VAL A 65 2.76 -2.50 -0.75
CA VAL A 65 2.33 -1.11 -0.59
C VAL A 65 2.21 -0.47 -1.96
N ASP A 66 1.03 0.06 -2.28
CA ASP A 66 0.73 0.79 -3.51
C ASP A 66 0.03 2.13 -3.19
N GLU A 67 -0.45 2.82 -4.22
CA GLU A 67 -1.00 4.15 -4.15
C GLU A 67 -2.20 4.35 -5.08
N ILE A 68 -3.19 5.09 -4.60
CA ILE A 68 -4.25 5.64 -5.43
C ILE A 68 -4.04 7.15 -5.50
N CYS A 69 -3.63 7.65 -6.66
CA CYS A 69 -3.41 9.08 -6.85
C CYS A 69 -4.64 9.72 -7.49
N PHE A 70 -5.41 10.48 -6.69
CA PHE A 70 -6.34 11.48 -7.22
C PHE A 70 -5.60 12.81 -7.44
N PRO A 71 -6.03 13.66 -8.39
CA PRO A 71 -5.42 14.96 -8.71
C PRO A 71 -5.00 15.80 -7.51
N ASN A 72 -5.77 15.77 -6.42
CA ASN A 72 -5.59 16.65 -5.27
C ASN A 72 -5.33 15.89 -3.95
N LYS A 73 -5.36 14.55 -3.95
CA LYS A 73 -5.22 13.77 -2.71
C LYS A 73 -4.74 12.34 -3.01
N PRO A 74 -3.48 12.02 -2.74
CA PRO A 74 -3.00 10.65 -2.84
C PRO A 74 -3.39 9.84 -1.59
N PHE A 75 -3.81 8.60 -1.82
CA PHE A 75 -4.11 7.61 -0.78
C PHE A 75 -3.11 6.47 -0.89
N ILE A 76 -2.83 5.85 0.25
CA ILE A 76 -2.00 4.66 0.33
C ILE A 76 -2.92 3.46 0.36
N VAL A 77 -2.51 2.41 -0.33
CA VAL A 77 -3.18 1.11 -0.36
C VAL A 77 -2.16 0.04 0.01
N ILE A 78 -2.65 -1.01 0.66
CA ILE A 78 -1.91 -2.25 0.82
C ILE A 78 -2.70 -3.30 0.02
N GLU A 79 -2.10 -3.79 -1.05
CA GLU A 79 -2.64 -4.93 -1.79
C GLU A 79 -2.41 -6.20 -0.96
N CYS A 80 -3.38 -7.10 -0.95
CA CYS A 80 -3.33 -8.37 -0.23
C CYS A 80 -3.83 -9.52 -1.11
N GLY A 81 -3.14 -10.66 -1.06
CA GLY A 81 -3.62 -11.87 -1.71
C GLY A 81 -2.73 -13.09 -1.49
N THR A 82 -3.10 -14.19 -2.12
CA THR A 82 -2.33 -15.41 -2.18
C THR A 82 -1.10 -15.26 -3.09
N TYR A 83 -0.16 -16.22 -3.02
CA TYR A 83 0.99 -16.23 -3.93
C TYR A 83 0.59 -16.30 -5.40
N ASP A 84 -0.46 -17.05 -5.73
CA ASP A 84 -0.97 -17.18 -7.09
C ASP A 84 -1.54 -15.84 -7.60
N GLU A 85 -2.26 -15.10 -6.76
CA GLU A 85 -2.78 -13.76 -7.07
C GLU A 85 -1.64 -12.74 -7.22
N LEU A 86 -0.62 -12.82 -6.35
CA LEU A 86 0.60 -12.05 -6.49
C LEU A 86 1.25 -12.26 -7.85
N LEU A 87 1.46 -13.51 -8.28
CA LEU A 87 2.09 -13.83 -9.56
C LEU A 87 1.27 -13.39 -10.78
N LYS A 88 -0.07 -13.33 -10.64
CA LYS A 88 -1.00 -12.88 -11.68
C LYS A 88 -1.24 -11.36 -11.66
N ASN A 89 -0.66 -10.65 -10.69
CA ASN A 89 -0.91 -9.23 -10.44
C ASN A 89 -2.41 -8.91 -10.25
N CYS A 90 -3.11 -9.74 -9.47
CA CYS A 90 -4.53 -9.59 -9.16
C CYS A 90 -4.83 -9.73 -7.67
N MET A 91 -3.90 -9.26 -6.82
CA MET A 91 -4.17 -9.07 -5.41
C MET A 91 -5.21 -7.96 -5.24
N GLU A 92 -5.99 -8.02 -4.16
CA GLU A 92 -7.05 -7.05 -3.90
C GLU A 92 -6.50 -5.89 -3.09
N ASP A 93 -6.97 -4.68 -3.40
CA ASP A 93 -6.73 -3.50 -2.60
C ASP A 93 -7.48 -3.64 -1.26
N VAL A 94 -6.75 -3.56 -0.14
CA VAL A 94 -7.40 -3.28 1.15
C VAL A 94 -7.80 -1.80 1.19
N ASP A 95 -8.71 -1.43 2.10
CA ASP A 95 -9.24 -0.08 2.23
C ASP A 95 -8.14 1.00 2.14
N PRO A 96 -8.22 1.94 1.18
CA PRO A 96 -7.28 3.03 1.07
C PRO A 96 -7.37 3.98 2.26
N PHE A 97 -6.22 4.51 2.68
CA PHE A 97 -6.14 5.47 3.78
C PHE A 97 -5.28 6.71 3.43
N PRO A 98 -5.55 7.86 4.06
CA PRO A 98 -4.79 9.08 3.80
C PRO A 98 -3.32 8.95 4.21
N CYS A 99 -2.44 9.66 3.51
CA CYS A 99 -1.01 9.69 3.84
C CYS A 99 -0.65 10.73 4.91
N ASP A 100 -1.56 11.63 5.26
CA ASP A 100 -1.35 12.69 6.26
C ASP A 100 -1.75 12.27 7.69
N LEU A 101 -1.93 10.97 7.91
CA LEU A 101 -2.18 10.37 9.22
C LEU A 101 -0.95 10.42 10.14
N THR A 102 -1.18 10.42 11.45
CA THR A 102 -0.13 10.26 12.46
C THR A 102 0.47 8.85 12.45
N ASP A 103 1.63 8.66 13.09
CA ASP A 103 2.29 7.35 13.11
C ASP A 103 1.44 6.26 13.78
N ASP A 104 0.67 6.61 14.81
CA ASP A 104 -0.24 5.68 15.49
C ASP A 104 -1.43 5.30 14.60
N GLU A 105 -1.98 6.26 13.85
CA GLU A 105 -3.06 6.03 12.88
C GLU A 105 -2.56 5.20 11.70
N LEU A 106 -1.39 5.52 11.14
CA LEU A 106 -0.76 4.70 10.09
C LEU A 106 -0.52 3.27 10.57
N LEU A 107 -0.02 3.09 11.79
CA LEU A 107 0.19 1.76 12.35
C LEU A 107 -1.14 1.01 12.52
N ALA A 108 -2.22 1.69 12.91
CA ALA A 108 -3.55 1.10 13.00
C ALA A 108 -4.07 0.63 11.63
N GLU A 109 -3.89 1.42 10.57
CA GLU A 109 -4.25 1.04 9.20
C GLU A 109 -3.45 -0.17 8.71
N VAL A 110 -2.15 -0.25 9.05
CA VAL A 110 -1.32 -1.44 8.71
C VAL A 110 -1.83 -2.68 9.45
N LYS A 111 -2.12 -2.59 10.75
CA LYS A 111 -2.66 -3.72 11.52
C LYS A 111 -4.00 -4.19 10.97
N TYR A 112 -4.88 -3.26 10.60
CA TYR A 112 -6.14 -3.58 9.93
C TYR A 112 -5.88 -4.30 8.60
N SER A 113 -4.96 -3.78 7.79
CA SER A 113 -4.63 -4.36 6.48
C SER A 113 -4.02 -5.76 6.57
N LEU A 114 -3.26 -6.05 7.63
CA LEU A 114 -2.71 -7.39 7.92
C LEU A 114 -3.73 -8.34 8.59
N GLY A 115 -4.98 -7.91 8.77
CA GLY A 115 -6.04 -8.70 9.42
C GLY A 115 -5.83 -8.92 10.93
N MET A 116 -5.01 -8.10 11.59
CA MET A 116 -4.73 -8.21 13.03
C MET A 116 -5.83 -7.57 13.90
N GLU A 117 -6.46 -6.52 13.41
CA GLU A 117 -7.48 -5.76 14.12
C GLU A 117 -8.69 -5.51 13.20
N LEU A 118 -9.89 -5.36 13.77
CA LEU A 118 -11.06 -4.90 13.01
C LEU A 118 -10.97 -3.38 12.85
N LYS A 119 -11.40 -2.86 11.69
CA LYS A 119 -11.47 -1.42 11.47
C LYS A 119 -12.36 -0.82 12.54
N LYS A 120 -11.83 0.13 13.30
CA LYS A 120 -12.67 0.94 14.17
C LYS A 120 -13.49 1.83 13.25
N GLU A 121 -14.75 1.49 13.08
CA GLU A 121 -15.71 2.40 12.47
C GLU A 121 -15.79 3.64 13.37
N ASN A 122 -15.11 4.71 12.97
CA ASN A 122 -15.45 6.03 13.47
C ASN A 122 -16.83 6.33 12.87
N MET A 123 -17.87 6.34 13.70
CA MET A 123 -19.16 6.92 13.33
C MET A 123 -18.91 8.40 13.03
N TRP A 124 -18.88 8.75 11.75
CA TRP A 124 -18.86 10.14 11.27
C TRP A 124 -20.24 10.78 11.44
#